data_AF-T1IBR5-F1
#
_entry.id   AF-T1IBR5-F1
#
_cell.length_a   1.000
_cell.length_b   1.000
_cell.length_c   1.000
_cell.angle_alpha   90.00
_cell.angle_beta   90.00
_cell.angle_gamma   90.00
#
_symmetry.space_group_name_H-M   'P 1'
#
loop_
_entity.id
_entity.type
_entity.pdbx_description
1 polymer ?
#
loop_
_entity_poly.entity_id
_entity_poly.type
_entity_poly.pdbx_seq_one_letter_code
_entity_poly.pdbx_strand_id
1 'polypeptide(L)'
;MWSKLEDREQLTSLETQMCSLDDHASYRALLRAAATRFNKDDSAHCTVIPVFSILTADLHVICKQCQQTLPNGHINFEKFWQLAKQVTEFITWKQVHCPFPKAAKVITYLQATPVLNEEGNRCESLDLPSCWKEGQS
;
A
#
# COMPACT_ATOMS: atom_id res chain seq x y z
N MET A 1 20.54 11.86 -14.47
CA MET A 1 19.86 10.55 -14.63
C MET A 1 18.34 10.71 -14.77
N TRP A 2 17.69 11.67 -14.11
CA TRP A 2 16.22 11.89 -14.19
C TRP A 2 15.74 12.96 -15.19
N SER A 3 16.64 13.60 -15.94
CA SER A 3 16.33 14.75 -16.80
C SER A 3 15.51 14.42 -18.05
N LYS A 4 15.33 13.13 -18.37
CA LYS A 4 14.52 12.66 -19.51
C LYS A 4 13.07 12.30 -19.14
N LEU A 5 12.72 12.42 -17.85
CA LEU A 5 11.38 12.06 -17.39
C LEU A 5 10.44 13.24 -17.62
N GLU A 6 9.52 13.08 -18.58
CA GLU A 6 8.52 14.10 -18.92
C GLU A 6 7.46 14.26 -17.81
N ASP A 7 7.10 13.18 -17.12
CA ASP A 7 6.03 13.14 -16.11
C ASP A 7 6.51 13.27 -14.65
N ARG A 8 7.54 14.09 -14.40
CA ARG A 8 8.10 14.26 -13.05
C ARG A 8 7.08 14.78 -12.03
N GLU A 9 6.16 15.62 -12.46
CA GLU A 9 5.08 16.15 -11.62
C GLU A 9 4.13 15.06 -11.11
N GLN A 10 3.82 14.06 -11.95
CA GLN A 10 2.97 12.92 -11.55
C GLN A 10 3.64 12.07 -10.48
N LEU A 11 4.96 11.83 -10.63
CA LEU A 11 5.74 11.10 -9.64
C LEU A 11 5.81 11.86 -8.31
N THR A 12 6.06 13.17 -8.35
CA THR A 12 6.13 14.01 -7.15
C THR A 12 4.78 14.05 -6.41
N SER A 13 3.67 14.05 -7.16
CA SER A 13 2.33 13.93 -6.59
C SER A 13 2.15 12.60 -5.86
N LEU A 14 2.53 11.48 -6.50
CA LEU A 14 2.45 10.15 -5.87
C LEU A 14 3.32 10.06 -4.61
N GLU A 15 4.55 10.59 -4.64
CA GLU A 15 5.44 10.65 -3.47
C GLU A 15 4.79 11.41 -2.30
N THR A 16 4.17 12.56 -2.60
CA THR A 16 3.46 13.38 -1.60
C THR A 16 2.28 12.62 -1.01
N GLN A 17 1.53 11.90 -1.84
CA GLN A 17 0.38 11.10 -1.39
C GLN A 17 0.80 9.93 -0.50
N MET A 18 1.97 9.35 -0.75
CA MET A 18 2.53 8.21 -0.01
C MET A 18 3.46 8.59 1.15
N CYS A 19 3.66 9.90 1.37
CA CYS A 19 4.60 10.41 2.36
C CYS A 19 4.33 9.86 3.78
N SER A 20 5.38 9.34 4.43
CA SER A 20 5.31 8.76 5.78
C SER A 20 5.64 9.75 6.90
N LEU A 21 6.03 10.98 6.57
CA LEU A 21 6.51 11.98 7.54
C LEU A 21 5.43 12.41 8.55
N ASP A 22 4.16 12.33 8.17
CA ASP A 22 3.00 12.72 8.98
C ASP A 22 2.06 11.52 9.22
N ASP A 23 2.61 10.39 9.66
CA ASP A 23 1.85 9.14 9.94
C ASP A 23 0.88 8.78 8.79
N HIS A 24 1.37 8.92 7.56
CA HIS A 24 0.63 8.64 6.34
C HIS A 24 -0.69 9.44 6.19
N ALA A 25 -0.78 10.66 6.71
CA ALA A 25 -2.01 11.46 6.71
C ALA A 25 -2.65 11.62 5.30
N SER A 26 -1.85 11.98 4.30
CA SER A 26 -2.29 12.11 2.90
C SER A 26 -2.85 10.79 2.36
N TYR A 27 -2.10 9.70 2.54
CA TYR A 27 -2.52 8.36 2.14
C TYR A 27 -3.82 7.93 2.84
N ARG A 28 -3.93 8.15 4.16
CA ARG A 28 -5.13 7.80 4.93
C ARG A 28 -6.35 8.61 4.47
N ALA A 29 -6.19 9.88 4.12
CA ALA A 29 -7.27 10.69 3.55
C ALA A 29 -7.74 10.13 2.20
N LEU A 30 -6.80 9.76 1.32
CA LEU A 30 -7.12 9.12 0.04
C LEU A 30 -7.80 7.76 0.22
N LEU A 31 -7.32 6.93 1.15
CA LEU A 31 -7.91 5.64 1.46
C LEU A 31 -9.36 5.80 1.96
N ARG A 32 -9.63 6.76 2.85
CA ARG A 32 -11.00 7.07 3.32
C ARG A 32 -11.90 7.54 2.18
N ALA A 33 -11.39 8.37 1.27
CA ALA A 33 -12.14 8.81 0.10
C ALA A 33 -12.46 7.63 -0.84
N ALA A 34 -11.50 6.74 -1.08
CA ALA A 34 -11.67 5.53 -1.87
C ALA A 34 -12.68 4.58 -1.21
N ALA A 35 -12.56 4.32 0.10
CA ALA A 35 -13.52 3.53 0.87
C ALA A 35 -14.94 4.10 0.83
N THR A 36 -15.07 5.42 0.91
CA THR A 36 -16.38 6.09 0.83
C THR A 36 -17.02 5.89 -0.54
N ARG A 37 -16.23 5.98 -1.62
CA ARG A 37 -16.71 5.72 -2.99
C ARG A 37 -17.09 4.25 -3.15
N PHE A 38 -16.24 3.35 -2.67
CA PHE A 38 -16.50 1.92 -2.67
C PHE A 38 -17.82 1.54 -1.98
N ASN A 39 -18.15 2.20 -0.87
CA ASN A 39 -19.39 1.96 -0.12
C ASN A 39 -20.63 2.65 -0.72
N LYS A 40 -20.47 3.63 -1.62
CA LYS A 40 -21.57 4.40 -2.24
C LYS A 40 -21.92 3.94 -3.65
N ASP A 41 -20.92 3.60 -4.43
CA ASP A 41 -21.06 3.18 -5.82
C ASP A 41 -21.30 1.67 -5.92
N ASP A 42 -21.58 1.18 -7.12
CA ASP A 42 -21.57 -0.26 -7.37
C ASP A 42 -20.13 -0.80 -7.21
N SER A 43 -19.93 -1.58 -6.15
CA SER A 43 -18.65 -2.20 -5.78
C SER A 43 -18.00 -3.00 -6.93
N ALA A 44 -18.76 -3.38 -7.96
CA ALA A 44 -18.23 -4.03 -9.16
C ALA A 44 -17.20 -3.19 -9.95
N HIS A 45 -17.21 -1.87 -9.79
CA HIS A 45 -16.35 -0.94 -10.55
C HIS A 45 -15.33 -0.19 -9.68
N CYS A 46 -15.34 -0.42 -8.36
CA CYS A 46 -14.42 0.21 -7.44
C CYS A 46 -13.63 -0.87 -6.70
N THR A 47 -12.29 -0.82 -6.78
CA THR A 47 -11.42 -1.72 -6.02
C THR A 47 -10.54 -0.90 -5.11
N VAL A 48 -10.54 -1.22 -3.82
CA VAL A 48 -9.69 -0.59 -2.81
C VAL A 48 -8.64 -1.61 -2.38
N ILE A 49 -7.37 -1.28 -2.57
CA ILE A 49 -6.25 -2.10 -2.13
C ILE A 49 -5.43 -1.28 -1.13
N PRO A 50 -5.59 -1.51 0.19
CA PRO A 50 -4.79 -0.81 1.19
C PRO A 50 -3.35 -1.34 1.21
N VAL A 51 -2.41 -0.45 1.55
CA VAL A 51 -1.05 -0.82 1.95
C VAL A 51 -1.11 -1.59 3.27
N PHE A 52 -0.88 -2.90 3.19
CA PHE A 52 -1.13 -3.82 4.30
C PHE A 52 -0.29 -3.50 5.54
N SER A 53 0.95 -3.04 5.38
CA SER A 53 1.82 -2.69 6.50
C SER A 53 1.23 -1.55 7.36
N ILE A 54 0.68 -0.52 6.73
CA ILE A 54 0.02 0.60 7.43
C ILE A 54 -1.23 0.09 8.17
N LEU A 55 -2.04 -0.74 7.51
CA LEU A 55 -3.22 -1.36 8.14
C LEU A 55 -2.83 -2.19 9.37
N THR A 56 -1.79 -3.01 9.28
CA THR A 56 -1.34 -3.82 10.43
C THR A 56 -0.80 -2.96 11.58
N ALA A 57 -0.16 -1.84 11.27
CA ALA A 57 0.27 -0.89 12.30
C ALA A 57 -0.94 -0.27 13.02
N ASP A 58 -1.98 0.12 12.28
CA ASP A 58 -3.21 0.68 12.85
C ASP A 58 -3.92 -0.35 13.76
N LEU A 59 -4.04 -1.61 13.31
CA LEU A 59 -4.63 -2.69 14.12
C LEU A 59 -3.81 -2.94 15.40
N HIS A 60 -2.48 -2.89 15.31
CA HIS A 60 -1.60 -3.06 16.46
C HIS A 60 -1.76 -1.94 17.49
N VAL A 61 -1.92 -0.69 17.01
CA VAL A 61 -2.17 0.47 17.86
C VAL A 61 -3.50 0.31 18.62
N ILE A 62 -4.59 -0.07 17.94
CA ILE A 62 -5.89 -0.37 18.56
C ILE A 62 -5.74 -1.49 19.61
N CYS A 63 -4.96 -2.53 19.29
CA CYS A 63 -4.69 -3.63 20.21
C CYS A 63 -3.87 -3.20 21.45
N LYS A 64 -2.95 -2.25 21.33
CA LYS A 64 -2.08 -1.82 22.44
C LYS A 64 -2.68 -0.77 23.35
N GLN A 65 -3.47 0.16 22.83
CA GLN A 65 -3.86 1.38 23.56
C GLN A 65 -4.92 1.18 24.65
N CYS A 66 -5.47 -0.02 24.84
CA CYS A 66 -6.54 -0.28 25.82
C CYS A 66 -6.38 -1.64 26.50
N GLN A 67 -6.71 -1.73 27.80
CA GLN A 67 -6.80 -3.01 28.51
C GLN A 67 -7.91 -3.88 27.87
N GLN A 68 -7.62 -5.18 27.67
CA GLN A 68 -8.61 -6.14 27.13
C GLN A 68 -9.80 -6.33 28.08
N THR A 69 -9.56 -6.11 29.37
CA THR A 69 -10.54 -6.11 30.43
C THR A 69 -10.67 -4.70 30.99
N LEU A 70 -11.89 -4.30 31.29
CA LEU A 70 -12.18 -3.11 32.07
C LEU A 70 -11.67 -3.31 33.52
N PRO A 71 -11.54 -2.24 34.33
CA PRO A 71 -11.11 -2.34 35.74
C PRO A 71 -12.02 -3.22 36.61
N ASN A 72 -13.26 -3.46 36.17
CA ASN A 72 -14.22 -4.37 36.81
C ASN A 72 -14.03 -5.85 36.39
N GLY A 73 -13.01 -6.17 35.61
CA GLY A 73 -12.73 -7.53 35.12
C GLY A 73 -13.57 -7.97 33.91
N HIS A 74 -14.54 -7.16 33.45
CA HIS A 74 -15.33 -7.47 32.27
C HIS A 74 -14.56 -7.23 30.99
N ILE A 75 -14.93 -7.91 29.91
CA ILE A 75 -14.36 -7.69 28.58
C ILE A 75 -14.70 -6.28 28.09
N ASN A 76 -13.71 -5.60 27.52
CA ASN A 76 -13.91 -4.31 26.88
C ASN A 76 -14.47 -4.49 25.45
N PHE A 77 -15.80 -4.62 25.34
CA PHE A 77 -16.48 -4.82 24.06
C PHE A 77 -16.26 -3.68 23.04
N GLU A 78 -16.08 -2.44 23.50
CA GLU A 78 -15.83 -1.30 22.62
C GLU A 78 -14.55 -1.49 21.80
N LYS A 79 -13.50 -2.02 22.44
CA LYS A 79 -12.23 -2.35 21.76
C LYS A 79 -12.42 -3.45 20.71
N PHE A 80 -13.10 -4.54 21.07
CA PHE A 80 -13.37 -5.63 20.14
C PHE A 80 -14.23 -5.17 18.97
N TRP A 81 -15.17 -4.25 19.22
CA TRP A 81 -16.01 -3.66 18.20
C TRP A 81 -15.22 -2.79 17.22
N GLN A 82 -14.31 -1.95 17.71
CA GLN A 82 -13.43 -1.14 16.86
C GLN A 82 -12.52 -2.02 15.98
N LEU A 83 -11.95 -3.07 16.57
CA LEU A 83 -11.15 -4.04 15.83
C LEU A 83 -11.99 -4.77 14.78
N ALA A 84 -13.19 -5.23 15.16
CA ALA A 84 -14.11 -5.92 14.25
C ALA A 84 -14.50 -5.03 13.07
N LYS A 85 -14.75 -3.74 13.29
CA LYS A 85 -15.03 -2.77 12.20
C LYS A 85 -13.88 -2.71 11.19
N GLN A 86 -12.65 -2.49 11.66
CA GLN A 86 -11.48 -2.36 10.78
C GLN A 86 -11.21 -3.65 9.98
N VAL A 87 -11.31 -4.81 10.64
CA VAL A 87 -11.09 -6.10 9.98
C VAL A 87 -12.22 -6.42 8.99
N THR A 88 -13.47 -6.15 9.36
CA THR A 88 -14.62 -6.40 8.49
C THR A 88 -14.55 -5.55 7.23
N GLU A 89 -14.21 -4.27 7.37
CA GLU A 89 -14.05 -3.36 6.23
C GLU A 89 -12.96 -3.86 5.26
N PHE A 90 -11.81 -4.30 5.77
CA PHE A 90 -10.77 -4.93 4.96
C PHE A 90 -11.24 -6.21 4.25
N ILE A 91 -11.97 -7.09 4.95
CA ILE A 91 -12.51 -8.32 4.37
C ILE A 91 -13.46 -7.99 3.22
N THR A 92 -14.32 -6.98 3.38
CA THR A 92 -15.24 -6.53 2.33
C THR A 92 -14.47 -6.13 1.08
N TRP A 93 -13.42 -5.31 1.19
CA TRP A 93 -12.61 -4.91 0.03
C TRP A 93 -11.90 -6.08 -0.64
N LYS A 94 -11.44 -7.07 0.15
CA LYS A 94 -10.76 -8.26 -0.36
C LYS A 94 -11.68 -9.19 -1.16
N GLN A 95 -12.98 -9.23 -0.84
CA GLN A 95 -13.94 -10.14 -1.47
C GLN A 95 -14.41 -9.68 -2.85
N VAL A 96 -14.09 -8.44 -3.23
CA VAL A 96 -14.49 -7.85 -4.52
C VAL A 96 -13.82 -8.58 -5.67
N HIS A 97 -14.61 -8.94 -6.68
CA HIS A 97 -14.08 -9.51 -7.91
C HIS A 97 -13.33 -8.42 -8.71
N CYS A 98 -12.06 -8.68 -9.04
CA CYS A 98 -11.28 -7.79 -9.88
C CYS A 98 -11.86 -7.75 -11.30
N PRO A 99 -12.29 -6.59 -11.84
CA PRO A 99 -12.92 -6.51 -13.16
C PRO A 99 -11.91 -6.69 -14.31
N PHE A 100 -10.61 -6.69 -14.01
CA PHE A 100 -9.55 -6.77 -15.02
C PHE A 100 -9.18 -8.23 -15.35
N PRO A 101 -9.07 -8.59 -16.64
CA PRO A 101 -8.69 -9.94 -17.04
C PRO A 101 -7.24 -10.26 -16.65
N LYS A 102 -6.98 -11.51 -16.27
CA LYS A 102 -5.64 -11.98 -15.95
C LYS A 102 -4.82 -12.18 -17.22
N ALA A 103 -3.68 -11.53 -17.32
CA ALA A 103 -2.71 -11.75 -18.41
C ALA A 103 -1.64 -12.74 -17.96
N ALA A 104 -1.80 -14.03 -18.32
CA ALA A 104 -0.89 -15.10 -17.89
C ALA A 104 0.59 -14.81 -18.19
N LYS A 105 0.88 -14.27 -19.37
CA LYS A 105 2.25 -13.89 -19.76
C LYS A 105 2.86 -12.83 -18.83
N VAL A 106 2.08 -11.81 -18.46
CA VAL A 106 2.53 -10.75 -17.54
C VAL A 106 2.75 -11.32 -16.15
N ILE A 107 1.84 -12.18 -15.68
CA ILE A 107 1.98 -12.85 -14.38
C ILE A 107 3.25 -13.71 -14.34
N THR A 108 3.47 -14.54 -15.35
CA THR A 108 4.68 -15.38 -15.44
C THR A 108 5.95 -14.53 -15.47
N TYR A 109 5.96 -13.45 -16.24
CA TYR A 109 7.09 -12.52 -16.28
C TYR A 109 7.38 -11.91 -14.90
N LEU A 110 6.35 -11.38 -14.23
CA LEU A 110 6.49 -10.78 -12.89
C LEU A 110 6.96 -11.80 -11.85
N GLN A 111 6.56 -13.06 -11.97
CA GLN A 111 6.98 -14.13 -11.06
C GLN A 111 8.41 -14.65 -11.32
N ALA A 112 8.87 -14.58 -12.57
CA ALA A 112 10.19 -15.05 -12.97
C ALA A 112 11.28 -13.96 -12.90
N THR A 113 10.89 -12.69 -12.82
CA THR A 113 11.83 -11.57 -12.71
C THR A 113 12.66 -11.70 -11.43
N PRO A 114 14.00 -11.72 -11.50
CA PRO A 114 14.84 -11.80 -10.31
C PRO A 114 14.70 -10.55 -9.46
N VAL A 115 14.58 -10.72 -8.15
CA VAL A 115 14.59 -9.62 -7.18
C VAL A 115 16.00 -9.51 -6.61
N LEU A 116 16.65 -8.39 -6.91
CA LEU A 116 17.97 -8.09 -6.36
C LEU A 116 17.83 -7.69 -4.89
N ASN A 117 18.79 -8.14 -4.06
CA ASN A 117 18.92 -7.63 -2.71
C ASN A 117 19.57 -6.23 -2.74
N GLU A 118 19.61 -5.56 -1.59
CA GLU A 118 20.12 -4.18 -1.51
C GLU A 118 21.56 -4.04 -2.02
N GLU A 119 22.42 -5.03 -1.75
CA GLU A 119 23.81 -5.01 -2.18
C GLU A 119 23.94 -5.21 -3.68
N GLY A 120 23.22 -6.16 -4.27
CA GLY A 120 23.18 -6.37 -5.72
C GLY A 120 22.65 -5.13 -6.44
N ASN A 121 21.58 -4.52 -5.94
CA ASN A 121 21.02 -3.29 -6.50
C ASN A 121 22.01 -2.10 -6.40
N ARG A 122 22.75 -1.99 -5.28
CA ARG A 122 23.79 -0.96 -5.12
C ARG A 122 24.93 -1.16 -6.10
N CYS A 123 25.46 -2.37 -6.24
CA CYS A 123 26.52 -2.68 -7.21
C CYS A 123 26.08 -2.31 -8.62
N GLU A 124 24.92 -2.80 -9.07
CA GLU A 124 24.42 -2.47 -10.41
C GLU A 124 24.20 -0.97 -10.60
N SER A 125 23.67 -0.27 -9.59
CA SER A 125 23.46 1.19 -9.66
C SER A 125 24.76 1.98 -9.80
N LEU A 126 25.88 1.48 -9.27
CA LEU A 126 27.20 2.09 -9.36
C LEU A 126 27.93 1.74 -10.67
N ASP A 127 27.69 0.55 -11.20
CA ASP A 127 28.31 0.05 -12.43
C ASP A 127 27.62 0.59 -13.70
N LEU A 128 26.31 0.86 -13.64
CA LEU A 128 25.53 1.40 -14.75
C LEU A 128 26.07 2.76 -15.29
N PRO A 129 26.37 3.78 -14.47
CA PRO A 129 26.92 5.06 -14.94
C PRO A 129 28.17 4.94 -15.82
N SER A 130 29.03 3.94 -15.56
CA SER A 130 30.23 3.63 -16.36
C SER A 130 29.88 3.02 -17.73
N CYS A 131 28.98 2.04 -17.78
CA CYS A 131 28.58 1.40 -19.05
C CYS A 131 27.87 2.36 -20.03
N TRP A 132 27.15 3.37 -19.53
CA TRP A 132 26.51 4.37 -20.39
C TRP A 132 27.52 5.31 -21.09
N LYS A 133 28.73 5.48 -20.52
CA LYS A 133 29.78 6.33 -21.11
C LYS A 133 30.52 5.62 -22.25
N GLU A 134 30.67 4.30 -22.18
CA GLU A 134 31.38 3.50 -23.20
C GLU A 134 30.54 3.25 -24.47
N GLY A 135 29.22 3.32 -24.39
CA GLY A 135 28.32 3.17 -25.54
C GLY A 135 28.06 4.44 -26.37
N GLN A 136 28.80 5.53 -26.13
CA GLN A 136 28.65 6.83 -26.81
C GLN A 136 29.93 7.32 -27.54
N SER A 137 30.95 6.46 -27.73
CA SER A 137 32.11 6.74 -28.60
C SER A 137 32.03 6.02 -29.93
#